data_AF-A0A257W579-F1
#
_entry.id   AF-A0A257W579-F1
#
_cell.length_a   1.000
_cell.length_b   1.000
_cell.length_c   1.000
_cell.angle_alpha   90.00
_cell.angle_beta   90.00
_cell.angle_gamma   90.00
#
_symmetry.space_group_name_H-M   'P 1'
#
loop_
_entity.id
_entity.type
_entity.pdbx_description
1 polymer ?
#
loop_
_entity_poly.entity_id
_entity_poly.type
_entity_poly.pdbx_seq_one_letter_code
_entity_poly.pdbx_strand_id
1 'polypeptide(L)'
;MFSFRTLITVGLLLCLASFGVGAAVVWYWRSSESSSVDSEAALRRARRELAARNWGEARAAAEQIAPADRHYYDALLILGEVAARQDRWDEALTYYARIPRDGTETDVRARLASADIEFNQGRLQRAHDDFRYGLSFFPDEPFALSRLSLLLDFSGRRHEASQLLFDLVRMRWSISPTDDMHSGATIELQRDNSSWLLDNKLRIWSKPGFDWVNSTCWKRTNLRFRRGCKAGRRMRTSIPAIG
;
A
#
# COMPACT_ATOMS: atom_id res chain seq x y z
N MET A 1 -31.30 51.59 -40.17
CA MET A 1 -32.04 50.44 -40.73
C MET A 1 -31.03 49.34 -41.05
N PHE A 2 -30.86 48.35 -40.15
CA PHE A 2 -30.13 47.13 -40.51
C PHE A 2 -31.01 46.31 -41.47
N SER A 3 -30.45 45.89 -42.60
CA SER A 3 -31.18 45.14 -43.61
C SER A 3 -31.54 43.75 -43.08
N PHE A 4 -32.78 43.30 -43.28
CA PHE A 4 -33.24 41.96 -42.87
C PHE A 4 -32.31 40.83 -43.36
N ARG A 5 -31.65 41.03 -44.51
CA ARG A 5 -30.62 40.15 -45.05
C ARG A 5 -29.38 40.01 -44.16
N THR A 6 -28.94 41.08 -43.49
CA THR A 6 -27.75 41.03 -42.61
C THR A 6 -28.03 40.30 -41.30
N LEU A 7 -29.28 40.29 -40.82
CA LEU A 7 -29.66 39.53 -39.63
C LEU A 7 -29.68 38.01 -39.89
N ILE A 8 -30.16 37.59 -41.07
CA ILE A 8 -30.20 36.17 -41.45
C ILE A 8 -28.78 35.61 -41.63
N THR A 9 -27.89 36.35 -42.29
CA THR A 9 -26.51 35.89 -42.53
C THR A 9 -25.72 35.77 -41.23
N VAL A 10 -25.88 36.74 -40.30
CA VAL A 10 -25.24 36.67 -38.98
C VAL A 10 -25.79 35.51 -38.14
N GLY A 11 -27.10 35.26 -38.18
CA GLY A 11 -27.72 34.12 -37.51
C GLY A 11 -27.23 32.76 -38.03
N LEU A 12 -27.12 32.60 -39.35
CA LEU A 12 -26.59 31.38 -39.97
C LEU A 12 -25.11 31.13 -39.61
N LEU A 13 -24.30 32.19 -39.58
CA LEU A 13 -22.89 32.09 -39.17
C LEU A 13 -22.75 31.69 -37.69
N LEU A 14 -23.61 32.22 -36.81
CA LEU A 14 -23.62 31.84 -35.39
C LEU A 14 -24.05 30.37 -35.20
N CYS A 15 -25.06 29.90 -35.93
CA CYS A 15 -25.48 28.50 -35.88
C CYS A 15 -24.38 27.55 -36.37
N LEU A 16 -23.73 27.84 -37.50
CA LEU A 16 -22.62 27.03 -38.02
C LEU A 16 -21.42 27.02 -37.07
N ALA A 17 -21.09 28.16 -36.45
CA ALA A 17 -20.05 28.23 -35.43
C ALA A 17 -20.40 27.37 -34.20
N SER A 18 -21.64 27.43 -33.72
CA SER A 18 -22.09 26.61 -32.58
C SER A 18 -22.04 25.11 -32.86
N PHE A 19 -22.39 24.69 -34.08
CA PHE A 19 -22.33 23.29 -34.51
C PHE A 19 -20.88 22.80 -34.64
N GLY A 20 -19.98 23.64 -35.18
CA GLY A 20 -18.55 23.34 -35.27
C GLY A 20 -17.89 23.17 -33.90
N VAL A 21 -18.20 24.04 -32.93
CA VAL A 21 -17.73 23.91 -31.55
C VAL A 21 -18.29 22.65 -30.90
N GLY A 22 -19.58 22.35 -31.08
CA GLY A 22 -20.20 21.13 -30.58
C GLY A 22 -19.52 19.86 -31.12
N ALA A 23 -19.25 19.80 -32.42
CA ALA A 23 -18.55 18.67 -33.05
C ALA A 23 -17.09 18.54 -32.55
N ALA A 24 -16.37 19.65 -32.39
CA ALA A 24 -15.01 19.65 -31.85
C ALA A 24 -14.96 19.17 -30.39
N VAL A 25 -15.91 19.62 -29.56
CA VAL A 25 -16.07 19.17 -28.19
C VAL A 25 -16.36 17.66 -28.17
N VAL A 26 -17.34 17.18 -28.94
CA VAL A 26 -17.66 15.74 -29.01
C VAL A 26 -16.46 14.90 -29.49
N TRP A 27 -15.71 15.37 -30.47
CA TRP A 27 -14.49 14.69 -30.93
C TRP A 27 -13.42 14.65 -29.84
N TYR A 28 -13.23 15.75 -29.09
CA TYR A 28 -12.31 15.83 -27.95
C TYR A 28 -12.71 14.91 -26.79
N TRP A 29 -14.00 14.86 -26.42
CA TRP A 29 -14.49 13.92 -25.41
C TRP A 29 -14.31 12.47 -25.88
N ARG A 30 -14.64 12.17 -27.14
CA ARG A 30 -14.49 10.81 -27.67
C ARG A 30 -13.04 10.35 -27.73
N SER A 31 -12.11 11.23 -28.10
CA SER A 31 -10.68 10.90 -28.16
C SER A 31 -10.09 10.70 -26.77
N SER A 32 -10.43 11.57 -25.81
CA SER A 32 -9.97 11.43 -24.41
C SER A 32 -10.57 10.21 -23.70
N GLU A 33 -11.85 9.91 -23.93
CA GLU A 33 -12.51 8.72 -23.39
C GLU A 33 -11.83 7.44 -23.91
N SER A 34 -11.61 7.34 -25.23
CA SER A 34 -10.95 6.17 -25.85
C SER A 34 -9.55 5.93 -25.27
N SER A 35 -8.72 6.97 -25.16
CA SER A 35 -7.38 6.82 -24.61
C SER A 35 -7.40 6.35 -23.15
N SER A 36 -8.36 6.84 -22.35
CA SER A 36 -8.47 6.47 -20.94
C SER A 36 -8.90 5.00 -20.73
N VAL A 37 -9.79 4.49 -21.58
CA VAL A 37 -10.27 3.09 -21.53
C VAL A 37 -9.15 2.13 -21.93
N ASP A 38 -8.37 2.49 -22.95
CA ASP A 38 -7.22 1.71 -23.42
C ASP A 38 -6.13 1.66 -22.33
N SER A 39 -5.82 2.79 -21.69
CA SER A 39 -4.86 2.87 -20.59
C SER A 39 -5.30 2.08 -19.35
N GLU A 40 -6.59 2.12 -19.00
CA GLU A 40 -7.11 1.36 -17.85
C GLU A 40 -7.10 -0.15 -18.12
N ALA A 41 -7.42 -0.57 -19.35
CA ALA A 41 -7.29 -1.96 -19.77
C ALA A 41 -5.83 -2.42 -19.74
N ALA A 42 -4.90 -1.58 -20.21
CA ALA A 42 -3.46 -1.83 -20.14
C ALA A 42 -2.98 -1.95 -18.68
N LEU A 43 -3.43 -1.07 -17.79
CA LEU A 43 -3.09 -1.11 -16.36
C LEU A 43 -3.60 -2.38 -15.69
N ARG A 44 -4.86 -2.77 -15.95
CA ARG A 44 -5.42 -4.04 -15.45
C ARG A 44 -4.62 -5.23 -15.95
N ARG A 45 -4.22 -5.23 -17.23
CA ARG A 45 -3.34 -6.28 -17.78
C ARG A 45 -2.01 -6.30 -17.06
N ALA A 46 -1.34 -5.16 -16.92
CA ALA A 46 -0.05 -5.05 -16.24
C ALA A 46 -0.10 -5.60 -14.82
N ARG A 47 -1.16 -5.28 -14.05
CA ARG A 47 -1.36 -5.82 -12.69
C ARG A 47 -1.55 -7.34 -12.68
N ARG A 48 -2.32 -7.90 -13.62
CA ARG A 48 -2.51 -9.35 -13.74
C ARG A 48 -1.20 -10.07 -14.08
N GLU A 49 -0.45 -9.55 -15.05
CA GLU A 49 0.83 -10.15 -15.45
C GLU A 49 1.88 -10.04 -14.35
N LEU A 50 1.89 -8.93 -13.60
CA LEU A 50 2.74 -8.77 -12.43
C LEU A 50 2.41 -9.83 -11.37
N ALA A 51 1.13 -10.07 -11.08
CA ALA A 51 0.70 -11.12 -10.17
C ALA A 51 1.05 -12.53 -10.68
N ALA A 52 0.98 -12.74 -12.01
CA ALA A 52 1.39 -13.96 -12.68
C ALA A 52 2.92 -14.15 -12.74
N ARG A 53 3.72 -13.17 -12.28
CA ARG A 53 5.19 -13.14 -12.37
C ARG A 53 5.73 -13.11 -13.81
N ASN A 54 4.89 -12.72 -14.75
CA ASN A 54 5.26 -12.50 -16.15
C ASN A 54 5.84 -11.09 -16.32
N TRP A 55 7.05 -10.89 -15.80
CA TRP A 55 7.70 -9.57 -15.72
C TRP A 55 7.78 -8.83 -17.07
N GLY A 56 8.06 -9.56 -18.15
CA GLY A 56 8.15 -8.98 -19.50
C GLY A 56 6.83 -8.44 -20.00
N GLU A 57 5.74 -9.21 -19.85
CA GLU A 57 4.41 -8.77 -20.26
C GLU A 57 3.86 -7.66 -19.35
N ALA A 58 4.11 -7.75 -18.04
CA ALA A 58 3.74 -6.71 -17.09
C ALA A 58 4.38 -5.36 -17.46
N ARG A 59 5.68 -5.38 -17.79
CA ARG A 59 6.41 -4.21 -18.27
C ARG A 59 5.83 -3.68 -19.57
N ALA A 60 5.67 -4.54 -20.57
CA ALA A 60 5.15 -4.13 -21.88
C ALA A 60 3.74 -3.51 -21.79
N ALA A 61 2.88 -4.05 -20.93
CA ALA A 61 1.54 -3.48 -20.70
C ALA A 61 1.59 -2.14 -19.96
N ALA A 62 2.48 -1.97 -18.98
CA ALA A 62 2.64 -0.69 -18.27
C ALA A 62 3.26 0.40 -19.17
N GLU A 63 4.19 0.03 -20.07
CA GLU A 63 4.81 0.95 -21.02
C GLU A 63 3.85 1.49 -22.10
N GLN A 64 2.70 0.86 -22.31
CA GLN A 64 1.65 1.35 -23.22
C GLN A 64 0.93 2.59 -22.70
N ILE A 65 1.01 2.87 -21.40
CA ILE A 65 0.29 3.98 -20.77
C ILE A 65 1.08 5.27 -21.00
N ALA A 66 0.45 6.23 -21.67
CA ALA A 66 1.10 7.48 -22.06
C ALA A 66 1.35 8.40 -20.85
N PRO A 67 2.42 9.23 -20.87
CA PRO A 67 2.70 10.22 -19.82
C PRO A 67 1.59 11.24 -19.53
N ALA A 68 0.70 11.49 -20.50
CA ALA A 68 -0.43 12.40 -20.35
C ALA A 68 -1.65 11.74 -19.70
N ASP A 69 -1.63 10.42 -19.48
CA ASP A 69 -2.76 9.68 -18.92
C ASP A 69 -2.83 9.82 -17.39
N ARG A 70 -4.05 9.76 -16.83
CA ARG A 70 -4.28 9.77 -15.38
C ARG A 70 -3.63 8.59 -14.67
N HIS A 71 -3.51 7.45 -15.37
CA HIS A 71 -2.97 6.19 -14.84
C HIS A 71 -1.45 6.09 -14.98
N TYR A 72 -0.80 7.14 -15.46
CA TYR A 72 0.63 7.11 -15.73
C TYR A 72 1.49 6.83 -14.48
N TYR A 73 1.14 7.43 -13.34
CA TYR A 73 1.88 7.18 -12.10
C TYR A 73 1.67 5.75 -11.57
N ASP A 74 0.48 5.18 -11.78
CA ASP A 74 0.22 3.77 -11.46
C ASP A 74 1.04 2.84 -12.37
N ALA A 75 1.20 3.20 -13.64
CA ALA A 75 2.06 2.48 -14.57
C ALA A 75 3.53 2.54 -14.13
N LEU A 76 4.02 3.72 -13.72
CA LEU A 76 5.37 3.89 -13.16
C LEU A 76 5.59 3.06 -11.90
N LEU A 77 4.58 2.98 -11.02
CA LEU A 77 4.64 2.14 -9.82
C LEU A 77 4.83 0.67 -10.21
N ILE A 78 4.06 0.16 -11.19
CA ILE A 78 4.19 -1.22 -11.68
C ILE A 78 5.57 -1.44 -12.32
N LEU A 79 6.07 -0.51 -13.13
CA LEU A 79 7.40 -0.62 -13.75
C LEU A 79 8.50 -0.69 -12.69
N GLY A 80 8.39 0.12 -11.64
CA GLY A 80 9.30 0.06 -10.50
C GLY A 80 9.20 -1.27 -9.76
N GLU A 81 7.99 -1.80 -9.53
CA GLU A 81 7.77 -3.11 -8.92
C GLU A 81 8.38 -4.22 -9.77
N VAL A 82 8.17 -4.23 -11.10
CA VAL A 82 8.78 -5.20 -12.01
C VAL A 82 10.31 -5.14 -11.96
N ALA A 83 10.90 -3.94 -12.03
CA ALA A 83 12.35 -3.77 -11.97
C ALA A 83 12.91 -4.28 -10.62
N ALA A 84 12.23 -3.99 -9.51
CA ALA A 84 12.61 -4.50 -8.19
C ALA A 84 12.52 -6.03 -8.11
N ARG A 85 11.54 -6.68 -8.76
CA ARG A 85 11.45 -8.15 -8.83
C ARG A 85 12.55 -8.80 -9.67
N GLN A 86 13.15 -8.03 -10.57
CA GLN A 86 14.30 -8.46 -11.38
C GLN A 86 15.64 -8.10 -10.75
N ASP A 87 15.65 -7.70 -9.47
CA ASP A 87 16.82 -7.22 -8.72
C ASP A 87 17.50 -5.99 -9.36
N ARG A 88 16.78 -5.25 -10.21
CA ARG A 88 17.26 -4.02 -10.86
C ARG A 88 16.91 -2.81 -10.00
N TRP A 89 17.59 -2.71 -8.85
CA TRP A 89 17.27 -1.75 -7.80
C TRP A 89 17.35 -0.28 -8.26
N ASP A 90 18.38 0.08 -9.02
CA ASP A 90 18.56 1.46 -9.49
C ASP A 90 17.48 1.87 -10.51
N GLU A 91 17.07 0.94 -11.37
CA GLU A 91 15.97 1.14 -12.31
C GLU A 91 14.65 1.33 -11.56
N ALA A 92 14.39 0.49 -10.54
CA ALA A 92 13.20 0.61 -9.71
C ALA A 92 13.12 1.98 -9.00
N LEU A 93 14.22 2.40 -8.36
CA LEU A 93 14.31 3.71 -7.71
C LEU A 93 14.11 4.87 -8.71
N THR A 94 14.58 4.72 -9.95
CA THR A 94 14.37 5.72 -11.01
C THR A 94 12.90 5.84 -11.39
N TYR A 95 12.17 4.73 -11.49
CA TYR A 95 10.73 4.75 -11.74
C TYR A 95 9.96 5.39 -10.58
N TYR A 96 10.24 4.99 -9.34
CA TYR A 96 9.59 5.55 -8.16
C TYR A 96 9.87 7.04 -7.96
N ALA A 97 11.07 7.51 -8.31
CA ALA A 97 11.44 8.92 -8.20
C ALA A 97 10.63 9.84 -9.13
N ARG A 98 10.04 9.32 -10.21
CA ARG A 98 9.22 10.08 -11.17
C ARG A 98 7.79 10.30 -10.69
N ILE A 99 7.35 9.60 -9.66
CA ILE A 99 6.03 9.78 -9.07
C ILE A 99 6.10 11.00 -8.13
N PRO A 100 5.20 11.99 -8.27
CA PRO A 100 5.23 13.20 -7.44
C PRO A 100 4.94 12.87 -5.96
N ARG A 101 5.53 13.64 -5.05
CA ARG A 101 5.21 13.56 -3.61
C ARG A 101 3.95 14.38 -3.31
N ASP A 102 2.80 13.74 -3.39
CA ASP A 102 1.48 14.38 -3.22
C ASP A 102 0.59 13.70 -2.17
N GLY A 103 1.06 12.61 -1.55
CA GLY A 103 0.31 11.88 -0.52
C GLY A 103 -0.80 11.00 -1.08
N THR A 104 -0.89 10.84 -2.41
CA THR A 104 -1.76 9.83 -3.02
C THR A 104 -1.30 8.43 -2.61
N GLU A 105 -2.21 7.45 -2.72
CA GLU A 105 -1.86 6.05 -2.43
C GLU A 105 -0.67 5.58 -3.28
N THR A 106 -0.62 5.96 -4.56
CA THR A 106 0.44 5.61 -5.50
C THR A 106 1.79 6.21 -5.10
N ASP A 107 1.83 7.48 -4.68
CA ASP A 107 3.03 8.11 -4.13
C ASP A 107 3.50 7.38 -2.88
N VAL A 108 2.62 7.22 -1.87
CA VAL A 108 3.03 6.59 -0.61
C VAL A 108 3.55 5.16 -0.85
N ARG A 109 2.90 4.38 -1.71
CA ARG A 109 3.39 3.05 -2.09
C ARG A 109 4.77 3.09 -2.74
N ALA A 110 4.99 4.02 -3.68
CA ALA A 110 6.30 4.20 -4.32
C ALA A 110 7.39 4.58 -3.31
N ARG A 111 7.07 5.43 -2.33
CA ARG A 111 8.00 5.82 -1.25
C ARG A 111 8.32 4.66 -0.32
N LEU A 112 7.32 3.89 0.09
CA LEU A 112 7.53 2.70 0.93
C LEU A 112 8.35 1.63 0.20
N ALA A 113 8.12 1.44 -1.11
CA ALA A 113 8.93 0.55 -1.93
C ALA A 113 10.38 1.04 -2.07
N SER A 114 10.58 2.32 -2.32
CA SER A 114 11.90 2.96 -2.37
C SER A 114 12.63 2.83 -1.03
N ALA A 115 11.94 3.09 0.07
CA ALA A 115 12.48 2.98 1.43
C ALA A 115 12.93 1.56 1.76
N ASP A 116 12.21 0.52 1.31
CA ASP A 116 12.63 -0.87 1.50
C ASP A 116 13.93 -1.18 0.75
N ILE A 117 14.07 -0.69 -0.49
CA ILE A 117 15.29 -0.84 -1.29
C ILE A 117 16.45 -0.10 -0.61
N GLU A 118 16.23 1.15 -0.22
CA GLU A 118 17.24 1.97 0.46
C GLU A 118 17.66 1.40 1.82
N PHE A 119 16.71 0.84 2.57
CA PHE A 119 16.97 0.12 3.82
C PHE A 119 17.92 -1.06 3.58
N ASN A 120 17.64 -1.88 2.57
CA ASN A 120 18.49 -3.04 2.22
C ASN A 120 19.86 -2.61 1.67
N GLN A 121 19.97 -1.42 1.09
CA GLN A 121 21.23 -0.81 0.64
C GLN A 121 21.99 -0.06 1.75
N GLY A 122 21.47 -0.03 2.98
CA GLY A 122 22.10 0.65 4.12
C GLY A 122 21.92 2.17 4.16
N ARG A 123 21.08 2.74 3.29
CA ARG A 123 20.72 4.17 3.28
C ARG A 123 19.64 4.46 4.34
N LEU A 124 19.96 4.14 5.59
CA LEU A 124 18.99 4.06 6.68
C LEU A 124 18.26 5.38 6.96
N GLN A 125 18.92 6.54 6.83
CA GLN A 125 18.26 7.83 7.11
C GLN A 125 17.14 8.13 6.10
N ARG A 126 17.40 7.93 4.81
CA ARG A 126 16.36 8.14 3.78
C ARG A 126 15.21 7.16 3.93
N ALA A 127 15.52 5.90 4.18
CA ALA A 127 14.50 4.88 4.46
C ALA A 127 13.64 5.25 5.68
N HIS A 128 14.27 5.73 6.77
CA HIS A 128 13.55 6.20 7.95
C HIS A 128 12.56 7.33 7.62
N ASP A 129 13.02 8.34 6.87
CA ASP A 129 12.20 9.50 6.52
C ASP A 129 11.03 9.12 5.61
N ASP A 130 11.26 8.25 4.62
CA ASP A 130 10.21 7.79 3.71
C ASP A 130 9.23 6.82 4.41
N PHE A 131 9.68 5.99 5.37
CA PHE A 131 8.75 5.21 6.21
C PHE A 131 7.89 6.10 7.09
N ARG A 132 8.45 7.15 7.70
CA ARG A 132 7.68 8.12 8.48
C ARG A 132 6.70 8.91 7.63
N TYR A 133 7.11 9.28 6.41
CA TYR A 133 6.24 9.93 5.43
C TYR A 133 5.03 9.04 5.14
N GLY A 134 5.25 7.76 4.82
CA GLY A 134 4.15 6.83 4.57
C GLY A 134 3.18 6.71 5.75
N LEU A 135 3.70 6.64 6.97
CA LEU A 135 2.90 6.58 8.20
C LEU A 135 2.15 7.89 8.51
N SER A 136 2.54 9.03 7.95
CA SER A 136 1.75 10.27 8.13
C SER A 136 0.45 10.28 7.31
N PHE A 137 0.38 9.50 6.22
CA PHE A 137 -0.81 9.35 5.38
C PHE A 137 -1.60 8.09 5.74
N PHE A 138 -0.89 6.99 6.00
CA PHE A 138 -1.46 5.72 6.42
C PHE A 138 -0.81 5.30 7.76
N PRO A 139 -1.29 5.85 8.90
CA PRO A 139 -0.74 5.54 10.23
C PRO A 139 -0.74 4.04 10.56
N ASP A 140 -1.67 3.34 9.92
CA ASP A 140 -1.99 1.96 10.15
C ASP A 140 -1.32 1.00 9.15
N GLU A 141 -0.36 1.46 8.35
CA GLU A 141 0.29 0.63 7.34
C GLU A 141 1.27 -0.39 7.97
N PRO A 142 0.95 -1.70 7.99
CA PRO A 142 1.71 -2.68 8.76
C PRO A 142 3.15 -2.84 8.25
N PHE A 143 3.36 -2.67 6.95
CA PHE A 143 4.69 -2.76 6.34
C PHE A 143 5.61 -1.65 6.86
N ALA A 144 5.12 -0.40 6.85
CA ALA A 144 5.89 0.75 7.31
C ALA A 144 6.17 0.69 8.82
N LEU A 145 5.17 0.33 9.64
CA LEU A 145 5.33 0.12 11.08
C LEU A 145 6.42 -0.92 11.40
N SER A 146 6.37 -2.07 10.73
CA SER A 146 7.35 -3.15 10.90
C SER A 146 8.76 -2.70 10.51
N ARG A 147 8.93 -2.09 9.34
CA ARG A 147 10.25 -1.64 8.86
C ARG A 147 10.84 -0.52 9.71
N LEU A 148 10.04 0.47 10.10
CA LEU A 148 10.48 1.55 10.96
C LEU A 148 10.86 1.03 12.35
N SER A 149 10.10 0.10 12.92
CA SER A 149 10.43 -0.51 14.22
C SER A 149 11.80 -1.21 14.19
N LEU A 150 12.10 -1.95 13.12
CA LEU A 150 13.39 -2.62 12.94
C LEU A 150 14.55 -1.61 12.84
N LEU A 151 14.35 -0.53 12.09
CA LEU A 151 15.32 0.54 11.95
C LEU A 151 15.58 1.26 13.28
N LEU A 152 14.52 1.53 14.05
CA LEU A 152 14.62 2.11 15.38
C LEU A 152 15.33 1.19 16.37
N ASP A 153 15.14 -0.13 16.27
CA ASP A 153 15.86 -1.10 17.10
C ASP A 153 17.37 -1.10 16.77
N PHE A 154 17.74 -1.10 15.49
CA PHE A 154 19.14 -1.01 15.06
C PHE A 154 19.83 0.31 15.45
N SER A 155 19.07 1.40 15.52
CA SER A 155 19.59 2.70 15.98
C SER A 155 19.57 2.88 17.50
N GLY A 156 19.20 1.83 18.26
CA GLY A 156 19.18 1.84 19.73
C GLY A 156 17.97 2.53 20.36
N ARG A 157 17.03 3.04 19.55
CA ARG A 157 15.78 3.69 19.98
C ARG A 157 14.69 2.65 20.32
N ARG A 158 15.05 1.70 21.19
CA ARG A 158 14.22 0.52 21.51
C ARG A 158 12.85 0.85 22.07
N HIS A 159 12.75 1.94 22.84
CA HIS A 159 11.47 2.37 23.41
C HIS A 159 10.46 2.71 22.29
N GLU A 160 10.87 3.54 21.33
CA GLU A 160 10.03 3.91 20.19
C GLU A 160 9.73 2.72 19.28
N ALA A 161 10.72 1.85 19.03
CA ALA A 161 10.51 0.61 18.29
C ALA A 161 9.43 -0.27 18.93
N SER A 162 9.46 -0.41 20.27
CA SER A 162 8.48 -1.22 20.99
C SER A 162 7.07 -0.65 20.91
N GLN A 163 6.90 0.68 20.88
CA GLN A 163 5.59 1.32 20.73
C GLN A 163 4.99 1.00 19.36
N LEU A 164 5.77 1.14 18.28
CA LEU A 164 5.30 0.80 16.93
C LEU A 164 4.93 -0.68 16.81
N LEU A 165 5.68 -1.57 17.46
CA LEU A 165 5.35 -3.00 17.50
C LEU A 165 4.06 -3.27 18.30
N PHE A 166 3.82 -2.54 19.39
CA PHE A 166 2.56 -2.64 20.14
C PHE A 166 1.37 -2.19 19.28
N ASP A 167 1.51 -1.10 18.52
CA ASP A 167 0.47 -0.62 17.61
C ASP A 167 0.16 -1.65 16.52
N LEU A 168 1.21 -2.23 15.90
CA LEU A 168 1.09 -3.31 14.92
C LEU A 168 0.36 -4.54 15.50
N VAL A 169 0.70 -4.95 16.71
CA VAL A 169 0.07 -6.10 17.38
C VAL A 169 -1.38 -5.78 17.74
N ARG A 170 -1.65 -4.60 18.31
CA ARG A 170 -3.01 -4.17 18.67
C ARG A 170 -3.94 -4.22 17.46
N MET A 171 -3.48 -3.73 16.31
CA MET A 171 -4.24 -3.80 15.06
C MET A 171 -4.57 -5.23 14.66
N ARG A 172 -3.60 -6.14 14.73
CA ARG A 172 -3.83 -7.56 14.42
C ARG A 172 -4.86 -8.20 15.33
N TRP A 173 -4.83 -7.87 16.62
CA TRP A 173 -5.77 -8.41 17.62
C TRP A 173 -7.16 -7.78 17.55
N SER A 174 -7.29 -6.52 17.10
CA SER A 174 -8.61 -5.92 16.84
C SER A 174 -9.31 -6.52 15.61
N ILE A 175 -8.57 -7.19 14.72
CA ILE A 175 -9.10 -7.88 13.54
C ILE A 175 -9.51 -9.33 13.86
N SER A 176 -9.27 -9.83 15.07
CA SER A 176 -9.65 -11.20 15.45
C SER A 176 -11.19 -11.34 15.58
N PRO A 177 -11.87 -12.12 14.72
CA PRO A 177 -13.29 -12.43 14.88
C PRO A 177 -13.43 -13.44 16.02
N THR A 178 -14.34 -13.19 16.96
CA THR A 178 -14.56 -14.06 18.13
C THR A 178 -15.25 -15.39 17.82
N ASP A 179 -15.40 -15.86 16.57
CA ASP A 179 -16.21 -17.06 16.28
C ASP A 179 -15.54 -18.23 15.52
N ASP A 180 -14.35 -18.13 14.94
CA ASP A 180 -13.80 -19.25 14.13
C ASP A 180 -12.57 -19.92 14.77
N MET A 181 -12.79 -20.67 15.85
CA MET A 181 -11.75 -21.48 16.53
C MET A 181 -11.57 -22.89 15.92
N HIS A 182 -12.24 -23.24 14.81
CA HIS A 182 -12.24 -24.63 14.28
C HIS A 182 -11.82 -24.83 12.81
N SER A 183 -11.33 -23.82 12.11
CA SER A 183 -10.75 -24.04 10.78
C SER A 183 -9.38 -23.40 10.73
N GLY A 184 -8.40 -24.13 10.20
CA GLY A 184 -7.08 -23.61 9.83
C GLY A 184 -7.23 -22.58 8.71
N ALA A 185 -7.76 -21.41 9.06
CA ALA A 185 -8.10 -20.34 8.15
C ALA A 185 -6.84 -19.64 7.70
N THR A 186 -6.34 -20.12 6.56
CA THR A 186 -5.50 -19.39 5.62
C THR A 186 -6.01 -17.96 5.55
N ILE A 187 -5.11 -17.03 5.85
CA ILE A 187 -5.33 -15.60 5.80
C ILE A 187 -5.67 -15.23 4.35
N GLU A 188 -6.96 -15.26 3.99
CA GLU A 188 -7.49 -14.69 2.76
C GLU A 188 -7.68 -13.18 3.01
N LEU A 189 -6.55 -12.48 3.13
CA LEU A 189 -6.49 -11.02 3.22
C LEU A 189 -6.92 -10.42 1.88
N GLN A 190 -8.05 -9.70 1.91
CA GLN A 190 -8.50 -8.69 0.94
C GLN A 190 -7.94 -8.85 -0.48
N ARG A 191 -8.73 -9.54 -1.29
CA ARG A 191 -8.46 -10.02 -2.64
C ARG A 191 -8.20 -8.96 -3.72
N ASP A 192 -7.95 -7.67 -3.40
CA ASP A 192 -7.85 -6.65 -4.45
C ASP A 192 -6.79 -5.52 -4.33
N ASN A 193 -5.99 -5.35 -3.26
CA ASN A 193 -5.20 -4.10 -3.15
C ASN A 193 -3.65 -4.12 -3.09
N SER A 194 -2.91 -5.24 -3.14
CA SER A 194 -1.43 -5.15 -3.25
C SER A 194 -0.70 -6.48 -3.45
N SER A 195 -0.55 -6.89 -4.71
CA SER A 195 0.36 -7.98 -5.13
C SER A 195 1.81 -7.78 -4.63
N TRP A 196 2.30 -6.54 -4.54
CA TRP A 196 3.67 -6.23 -4.10
C TRP A 196 3.90 -6.36 -2.57
N LEU A 197 3.01 -5.82 -1.72
CA LEU A 197 3.15 -5.90 -0.26
C LEU A 197 2.99 -7.34 0.26
N LEU A 198 2.20 -8.17 -0.43
CA LEU A 198 1.94 -9.56 -0.03
C LEU A 198 3.16 -10.48 -0.23
N ASP A 199 3.90 -10.33 -1.32
CA ASP A 199 5.09 -11.15 -1.57
C ASP A 199 6.27 -10.73 -0.64
N ASN A 200 6.38 -9.44 -0.27
CA ASN A 200 7.36 -8.99 0.72
C ASN A 200 6.89 -9.26 2.18
N LYS A 201 5.57 -9.37 2.42
CA LYS A 201 5.00 -9.89 3.70
C LYS A 201 5.47 -11.32 3.97
N LEU A 202 5.54 -12.19 2.96
CA LEU A 202 5.98 -13.58 3.13
C LEU A 202 7.47 -13.70 3.46
N ARG A 203 8.31 -12.74 3.03
CA ARG A 203 9.76 -12.76 3.30
C ARG A 203 10.13 -12.41 4.75
N ILE A 204 9.26 -11.70 5.47
CA ILE A 204 9.46 -11.37 6.90
C ILE A 204 9.26 -12.60 7.79
N TRP A 205 8.46 -13.58 7.36
CA TRP A 205 8.06 -14.73 8.19
C TRP A 205 8.70 -16.07 7.78
N SER A 206 9.60 -16.09 6.79
CA SER A 206 10.26 -17.32 6.32
C SER A 206 11.74 -17.45 6.68
N LYS A 207 12.35 -16.50 7.42
CA LYS A 207 13.73 -16.69 7.90
C LYS A 207 13.75 -17.67 9.08
N PRO A 208 14.43 -18.84 8.98
CA PRO A 208 14.68 -19.68 10.14
C PRO A 208 15.71 -18.97 11.02
N GLY A 209 15.33 -18.59 12.24
CA GLY A 209 16.28 -18.11 13.25
C GLY A 209 15.88 -16.89 14.10
N PHE A 210 14.70 -16.29 13.91
CA PHE A 210 14.25 -15.17 14.76
C PHE A 210 12.93 -15.48 15.47
N ASP A 211 13.05 -16.23 16.56
CA ASP A 211 11.93 -16.73 17.36
C ASP A 211 11.57 -15.73 18.48
N TRP A 212 10.82 -14.65 18.14
CA TRP A 212 10.40 -13.62 19.11
C TRP A 212 9.66 -14.20 20.32
N VAL A 213 8.95 -15.32 20.12
CA VAL A 213 8.10 -15.97 21.12
C VAL A 213 8.91 -16.64 22.23
N ASN A 214 10.17 -17.02 21.96
CA ASN A 214 11.02 -17.76 22.91
C ASN A 214 12.13 -16.93 23.57
N SER A 215 12.23 -15.64 23.27
CA SER A 215 13.22 -14.79 23.95
C SER A 215 12.88 -14.67 25.44
N THR A 216 13.85 -14.98 26.29
CA THR A 216 13.76 -14.95 27.76
C THR A 216 13.36 -13.58 28.33
N CYS A 217 13.46 -12.52 27.51
CA CYS A 217 12.97 -11.18 27.81
C CYS A 217 11.44 -11.15 28.02
N TRP A 218 10.67 -11.89 27.22
CA TRP A 218 9.19 -11.91 27.30
C TRP A 218 8.66 -12.54 28.60
N LYS A 219 9.37 -13.54 29.14
CA LYS A 219 8.99 -14.20 30.41
C LYS A 219 9.15 -13.26 31.62
N ARG A 220 10.07 -12.29 31.58
CA ARG A 220 10.38 -11.42 32.73
C ARG A 220 9.40 -10.25 32.88
N THR A 221 8.91 -9.69 31.78
CA THR A 221 7.96 -8.56 31.78
C THR A 221 6.54 -9.00 32.19
N ASN A 222 6.10 -10.19 31.78
CA ASN A 222 4.77 -10.73 32.12
C ASN A 222 4.62 -11.14 33.60
N LEU A 223 5.73 -11.48 34.28
CA LEU A 223 5.69 -11.86 35.71
C LEU A 223 5.47 -10.68 36.66
N ARG A 224 5.77 -9.44 36.25
CA ARG A 224 5.49 -8.25 37.07
C ARG A 224 4.04 -7.78 36.98
N PHE A 225 3.36 -7.99 35.85
CA PHE A 225 1.96 -7.57 35.68
C PHE A 225 0.96 -8.46 36.44
N ARG A 226 1.32 -9.71 36.78
CA ARG A 226 0.43 -10.62 37.53
C ARG A 226 0.30 -10.32 39.04
N ARG A 227 1.04 -9.38 39.61
CA ARG A 227 0.99 -9.05 41.05
C ARG A 227 0.05 -7.89 41.41
N GLY A 228 -0.85 -7.47 40.50
CA GLY A 228 -1.83 -6.42 40.73
C GLY A 228 -3.25 -6.87 41.13
N CYS A 229 -3.59 -8.15 41.05
CA CYS A 229 -4.95 -8.64 41.37
C CYS A 229 -4.97 -9.50 42.65
N LYS A 230 -5.11 -8.84 43.80
CA LYS A 230 -5.74 -9.36 45.03
C LYS A 230 -6.97 -8.45 45.27
N ALA A 231 -8.17 -8.86 45.65
CA ALA A 231 -8.65 -10.10 46.21
C ALA A 231 -10.20 -10.15 46.07
N GLY A 232 -10.75 -11.35 45.93
CA GLY A 232 -12.15 -11.67 46.19
C GLY A 232 -12.22 -13.12 46.66
N ARG A 233 -12.34 -13.32 47.97
CA ARG A 233 -12.28 -14.63 48.66
C ARG A 233 -13.68 -15.21 48.89
N ARG A 234 -13.69 -16.54 49.09
CA ARG A 234 -14.72 -17.47 49.68
C ARG A 234 -15.51 -18.25 48.63
N MET A 235 -15.73 -19.56 48.76
CA MET A 235 -15.41 -20.56 49.78
C MET A 235 -15.52 -21.96 49.12
N ARG A 236 -14.57 -22.87 49.42
CA ARG A 236 -14.76 -24.31 49.23
C ARG A 236 -15.45 -24.85 50.49
N THR A 237 -16.49 -25.67 50.32
CA THR A 237 -16.94 -26.62 51.35
C THR A 237 -16.54 -28.01 50.89
N SER A 238 -15.54 -28.57 51.58
CA SER A 238 -15.21 -29.99 51.59
C SER A 238 -15.84 -30.62 52.83
N ILE A 239 -16.65 -31.65 52.62
CA ILE A 239 -17.20 -32.52 53.67
C ILE A 239 -16.06 -33.41 54.22
N PRO A 240 -15.88 -33.56 55.55
CA PRO A 240 -14.93 -34.51 56.11
C PRO A 240 -15.61 -35.87 56.39
N ALA A 241 -14.89 -36.96 56.15
CA ALA A 241 -15.21 -38.28 56.67
C ALA A 241 -14.16 -38.68 57.71
N ILE A 242 -14.55 -38.79 58.97
CA ILE A 242 -13.85 -39.54 60.03
C ILE A 242 -14.94 -40.10 60.97
N GLY A 243 -14.95 -41.42 61.18
CA GLY A 243 -15.70 -42.11 62.23
C GLY A 243 -16.97 -42.81 61.76
#